data_AF-A0AA37GSM2-F1
#
_entry.id   AF-A0AA37GSM2-F1
#
_cell.length_a   1.000
_cell.length_b   1.000
_cell.length_c   1.000
_cell.angle_alpha   90.00
_cell.angle_beta   90.00
_cell.angle_gamma   90.00
#
_symmetry.space_group_name_H-M   'P 1'
#
loop_
_entity.id
_entity.type
_entity.pdbx_description
1 polymer ?
#
loop_
_entity_poly.entity_id
_entity_poly.type
_entity_poly.pdbx_seq_one_letter_code
_entity_poly.pdbx_strand_id
1 'polypeptide(L)'
;MNTGEAHAQLVPLPAPTTQITMGGAQAVRLFRDIKADCVVPMHYDAWDHFTQHREGLAEVFESEGVLEKVKWLVPGKLVKILTAGP
;
A
#
# COMPACT_ATOMS: atom_id res chain seq x y z
N MET A 1 -5.61 2.11 -0.12
CA MET A 1 -4.71 2.28 1.04
C MET A 1 -3.48 3.03 0.57
N ASN A 2 -2.99 4.02 1.31
CA ASN A 2 -1.75 4.72 0.98
C ASN A 2 -0.57 3.84 1.41
N THR A 3 -0.07 3.08 0.44
CA THR A 3 1.00 2.09 0.56
C THR A 3 2.19 2.63 -0.22
N GLY A 4 3.40 2.55 0.29
CA GLY A 4 4.57 3.09 -0.40
C GLY A 4 5.77 3.28 0.51
N GLU A 5 5.52 3.13 1.82
CA GLU A 5 6.53 3.25 2.85
C GLU A 5 7.33 4.54 2.68
N ALA A 6 6.61 5.65 2.51
CA ALA A 6 7.21 6.93 2.22
C ALA A 6 8.08 7.36 3.41
N HIS A 7 9.25 7.90 3.10
CA HIS A 7 10.27 8.25 4.06
C HIS A 7 10.72 9.71 3.86
N ALA A 8 10.70 10.50 4.93
CA ALA A 8 11.03 11.93 4.88
C ALA A 8 11.83 12.37 6.11
N GLN A 9 12.69 13.39 5.94
CA GLN A 9 13.30 14.08 7.07
C GLN A 9 12.34 15.17 7.59
N LEU A 10 12.11 15.18 8.89
CA LEU A 10 11.27 16.18 9.54
C LEU A 10 12.10 17.40 9.95
N VAL A 11 11.46 18.55 10.15
CA VAL A 11 12.16 19.78 10.62
C VAL A 11 12.33 19.77 12.15
N PRO A 12 13.45 20.31 12.69
CA PRO A 12 14.58 20.94 11.98
C PRO A 12 15.57 19.94 11.38
N LEU A 13 16.29 20.34 10.33
CA LEU A 13 17.30 19.51 9.67
C LEU A 13 18.70 19.66 10.30
N PRO A 14 19.55 18.60 10.27
CA PRO A 14 19.24 17.26 9.74
C PRO A 14 18.50 16.40 10.78
N ALA A 15 17.39 15.80 10.39
CA ALA A 15 16.65 14.83 11.20
C ALA A 15 16.78 13.42 10.59
N PRO A 16 16.60 12.36 11.41
CA PRO A 16 16.47 11.01 10.88
C PRO A 16 15.33 10.90 9.88
N THR A 17 15.54 10.11 8.83
CA THR A 17 14.48 9.75 7.90
C THR A 17 13.41 8.95 8.65
N THR A 18 12.17 9.43 8.62
CA THR A 18 11.02 8.85 9.32
C THR A 18 10.03 8.31 8.29
N GLN A 19 9.52 7.10 8.54
CA GLN A 19 8.42 6.54 7.77
C GLN A 19 7.13 7.32 8.04
N ILE A 20 6.49 7.84 7.01
CA ILE A 20 5.28 8.69 7.10
C ILE A 20 4.04 8.08 6.44
N THR A 21 4.17 7.01 5.64
CA THR A 21 3.03 6.24 5.11
C THR A 21 3.22 4.74 5.31
N MET A 22 2.15 3.96 5.16
CA MET A 22 2.20 2.51 5.41
C MET A 22 3.04 1.77 4.35
N GLY A 23 3.72 0.71 4.78
CA GLY A 23 4.23 -0.36 3.91
C GLY A 23 3.24 -1.52 3.77
N GLY A 24 3.61 -2.54 3.00
CA GLY A 24 2.78 -3.71 2.69
C GLY A 24 2.36 -4.49 3.92
N ALA A 25 3.27 -4.71 4.88
CA ALA A 25 2.98 -5.46 6.10
C ALA A 25 1.93 -4.73 6.97
N GLN A 26 2.05 -3.40 7.09
CA GLN A 26 1.06 -2.58 7.79
C GLN A 26 -0.28 -2.56 7.06
N ALA A 27 -0.27 -2.55 5.72
CA ALA A 27 -1.49 -2.63 4.91
C ALA A 27 -2.21 -3.99 5.07
N VAL A 28 -1.46 -5.10 5.11
CA VAL A 28 -2.00 -6.44 5.40
C VAL A 28 -2.61 -6.50 6.80
N ARG A 29 -1.92 -5.95 7.80
CA ARG A 29 -2.44 -5.88 9.17
C ARG A 29 -3.76 -5.11 9.21
N LEU A 30 -3.80 -3.92 8.61
CA LEU A 30 -5.00 -3.09 8.55
C LEU A 30 -6.15 -3.80 7.82
N PHE A 31 -5.86 -4.45 6.68
CA PHE A 31 -6.83 -5.23 5.90
C PHE A 31 -7.55 -6.28 6.77
N ARG A 32 -6.79 -7.03 7.56
CA ARG A 32 -7.32 -8.05 8.48
C ARG A 32 -8.10 -7.41 9.64
N ASP A 33 -7.57 -6.35 10.24
CA ASP A 33 -8.18 -5.69 11.40
C ASP A 33 -9.55 -5.10 11.07
N ILE A 34 -9.71 -4.50 9.88
CA ILE A 34 -10.98 -3.91 9.45
C ILE A 34 -11.89 -4.90 8.70
N LYS A 35 -11.43 -6.14 8.50
CA LYS A 35 -12.14 -7.20 7.75
C LYS A 35 -12.60 -6.74 6.36
N ALA A 36 -11.72 -6.05 5.62
CA ALA A 36 -12.04 -5.60 4.27
C ALA A 36 -12.11 -6.78 3.28
N ASP A 37 -12.86 -6.60 2.19
CA ASP A 37 -12.98 -7.62 1.13
C ASP A 37 -11.81 -7.58 0.14
N CYS A 38 -11.21 -6.40 -0.07
CA CYS A 38 -10.13 -6.19 -1.01
C CYS A 38 -9.15 -5.11 -0.56
N VAL A 39 -7.92 -5.17 -1.09
CA VAL A 39 -6.90 -4.14 -0.94
C VAL A 39 -6.73 -3.42 -2.27
N VAL A 40 -6.94 -2.11 -2.28
CA VAL A 40 -6.58 -1.24 -3.42
C VAL A 40 -5.35 -0.44 -3.01
N PRO A 41 -4.12 -0.88 -3.32
CA PRO A 41 -2.91 -0.15 -3.02
C PRO A 41 -2.86 1.13 -3.88
N MET A 42 -2.48 2.23 -3.25
CA MET A 42 -2.34 3.56 -3.84
C MET A 42 -1.06 4.18 -3.28
N HIS A 43 -0.52 5.24 -3.89
CA HIS A 43 0.58 6.03 -3.30
C HIS A 43 1.93 5.28 -3.17
N TYR A 44 2.18 4.27 -4.02
CA TYR A 44 3.40 3.44 -3.99
C TYR A 44 4.36 3.73 -5.16
N ASP A 45 3.96 4.61 -6.06
CA ASP A 45 4.66 4.89 -7.31
C ASP A 45 4.58 6.38 -7.63
N ALA A 46 5.51 6.87 -8.46
CA ALA A 46 5.67 8.23 -8.97
C ALA A 46 6.50 9.24 -8.14
N TRP A 47 6.84 9.00 -6.86
CA TRP A 47 7.68 9.91 -6.06
C TRP A 47 8.92 9.22 -5.47
N ASP A 48 10.03 9.94 -5.41
CA ASP A 48 11.35 9.44 -4.97
C ASP A 48 11.42 9.09 -3.48
N HIS A 49 10.47 9.57 -2.68
CA HIS A 49 10.42 9.31 -1.24
C HIS A 49 9.78 7.95 -0.89
N PHE A 50 9.26 7.21 -1.87
CA PHE A 50 8.75 5.86 -1.65
C PHE A 50 9.90 4.86 -1.62
N THR A 51 9.94 4.03 -0.59
CA THR A 51 10.93 2.95 -0.47
C THR A 51 10.34 1.58 -0.80
N GLN A 52 9.02 1.49 -0.99
CA GLN A 52 8.34 0.27 -1.39
C GLN A 52 7.42 0.50 -2.60
N HIS A 53 7.76 -0.11 -3.73
CA HIS A 53 7.03 0.00 -4.98
C HIS A 53 6.14 -1.22 -5.24
N ARG A 54 5.59 -1.31 -6.46
CA ARG A 54 4.62 -2.34 -6.84
C ARG A 54 5.12 -3.76 -6.58
N GLU A 55 6.33 -4.06 -7.03
CA GLU A 55 6.93 -5.40 -6.92
C GLU A 55 7.12 -5.79 -5.46
N GLY A 56 7.74 -4.91 -4.66
CA GLY A 56 7.95 -5.16 -3.23
C GLY A 56 6.64 -5.27 -2.43
N LEU A 57 5.60 -4.52 -2.82
CA LEU A 57 4.26 -4.70 -2.25
C LEU A 57 3.65 -6.05 -2.64
N ALA A 58 3.78 -6.45 -3.91
CA ALA A 58 3.26 -7.73 -4.40
C ALA A 58 3.91 -8.91 -3.69
N GLU A 59 5.23 -8.88 -3.47
CA GLU A 59 5.96 -9.91 -2.70
C GLU A 59 5.43 -10.04 -1.27
N VAL A 60 5.22 -8.92 -0.58
CA VAL A 60 4.64 -8.93 0.78
C VAL A 60 3.22 -9.50 0.75
N PHE A 61 2.37 -9.04 -0.17
CA PHE A 61 1.00 -9.53 -0.27
C PHE A 61 0.93 -11.02 -0.63
N GLU A 62 1.85 -11.52 -1.44
CA GLU A 62 1.97 -12.95 -1.75
C GLU A 62 2.38 -13.76 -0.53
N SER A 63 3.45 -13.34 0.17
CA SER A 63 3.94 -14.01 1.38
C SER A 63 2.89 -14.07 2.50
N GLU A 64 1.99 -13.09 2.54
CA GLU A 64 0.92 -12.96 3.53
C GLU A 64 -0.40 -13.61 3.09
N GLY A 65 -0.45 -14.20 1.88
CA GLY A 65 -1.66 -14.84 1.35
C GLY A 65 -2.82 -13.86 1.11
N VAL A 66 -2.52 -12.60 0.80
CA VAL A 66 -3.52 -11.55 0.53
C VAL A 66 -3.54 -11.16 -0.95
N LEU A 67 -2.60 -11.66 -1.76
CA LEU A 67 -2.43 -11.23 -3.16
C LEU A 67 -3.71 -11.34 -3.99
N GLU A 68 -4.53 -12.40 -3.84
CA GLU A 68 -5.79 -12.51 -4.60
C GLU A 68 -6.84 -11.44 -4.24
N LYS A 69 -6.71 -10.82 -3.06
CA LYS A 69 -7.56 -9.73 -2.58
C LYS A 69 -7.08 -8.37 -3.07
N VAL A 70 -5.89 -8.29 -3.68
CA VAL A 70 -5.31 -7.04 -4.16
C VAL A 70 -5.88 -6.67 -5.53
N LYS A 71 -6.28 -5.40 -5.69
CA LYS A 71 -6.75 -4.81 -6.94
C LYS A 71 -5.80 -3.69 -7.37
N TRP A 72 -4.86 -4.04 -8.24
CA TRP A 72 -3.95 -3.08 -8.86
C TRP A 72 -4.71 -2.22 -9.88
N LEU A 73 -4.65 -0.90 -9.70
CA LEU A 73 -5.28 0.04 -10.63
C LEU A 73 -4.27 0.51 -11.68
N VAL A 74 -4.80 0.89 -12.83
CA VAL A 74 -4.05 1.59 -13.88
C VAL A 74 -4.47 3.05 -13.84
N PRO A 75 -3.54 4.03 -13.76
CA PRO A 75 -3.88 5.45 -13.75
C PRO A 75 -4.81 5.83 -14.91
N GLY A 76 -5.86 6.58 -14.60
CA GLY A 76 -6.87 7.02 -15.58
C GLY A 76 -7.87 5.96 -16.03
N LYS A 77 -7.77 4.69 -15.60
CA LYS A 77 -8.74 3.64 -15.94
C LYS A 77 -9.75 3.43 -14.80
N LEU A 78 -11.03 3.45 -15.15
CA LEU A 78 -12.12 3.13 -14.23
C LEU A 78 -12.13 1.63 -13.91
N VAL A 79 -12.32 1.31 -12.63
CA VAL A 79 -12.49 -0.07 -12.15
C VAL A 79 -13.70 -0.11 -11.24
N LYS A 80 -14.62 -1.04 -11.51
CA LYS A 80 -15.76 -1.32 -10.61
C LYS A 80 -15.36 -2.36 -9.59
N ILE A 81 -15.43 -2.03 -8.32
CA ILE A 81 -15.24 -2.99 -7.22
C ILE A 81 -16.61 -3.62 -6.94
N LEU A 82 -16.71 -4.92 -7.23
CA LEU A 82 -17.89 -5.71 -6.88
C LEU A 82 -17.55 -6.47 -5.60
N THR A 83 -18.29 -6.22 -4.52
CA THR A 83 -18.29 -7.13 -3.38
C THR A 83 -19.09 -8.37 -3.78
N ALA A 84 -18.66 -9.57 -3.35
CA ALA A 84 -19.56 -10.70 -3.36
C ALA A 84 -20.78 -10.30 -2.50
N GLY A 85 -21.99 -10.46 -3.02
CA GLY A 85 -23.20 -10.23 -2.24
C GLY A 85 -23.22 -11.14 -0.99
N PRO A 86 -24.07 -10.84 0.00
CA PRO A 86 -24.30 -11.76 1.11
C PRO A 86 -24.75 -13.15 0.63
#